data_AF-A0A854BJN2-F1
#
_entry.id   AF-A0A854BJN2-F1
#
_cell.length_a   1.000
_cell.length_b   1.000
_cell.length_c   1.000
_cell.angle_alpha   90.00
_cell.angle_beta   90.00
_cell.angle_gamma   90.00
#
_symmetry.space_group_name_H-M   'P 1'
#
loop_
_entity.id
_entity.type
_entity.pdbx_description
1 polymer ?
#
loop_
_entity_poly.entity_id
_entity_poly.type
_entity_poly.pdbx_seq_one_letter_code
_entity_poly.pdbx_strand_id
1 'polypeptide(L)'
;MKPFVTGLVVGKFAPLHCGHERLINTALAQCEELFIISYSVPEMPDCEPEKRLTWLQVSFPRATVLVLTPELIARYNLPAIPHNDADADIHRHYVATLCLQVLHCRPHAVFTAEDYGDGFAKVLTKRFAQPVEHIRLQRPLGDKSPSGTLIRSDVHRYRYMLAHDVYRSFVRRICLLGGESTGKSTLSKALADVLDTAYVAEFGRDYWEEKNGVLTADDLLHIAREQVRREQQAEANRYLICDTSPLTTLFYTLDQYGHAPKELHQLAEREYSLVVLCGAEFPFVQDGTRQGEAYRARQQAWYEQELSRRNIPYLSVSGSLQERLGQILHQLPD
;
A
#
# COMPACT_ATOMS: atom_id res chain seq x y z
N MET A 1 -18.52 30.98 8.50
CA MET A 1 -18.95 30.58 7.15
C MET A 1 -17.71 30.46 6.29
N LYS A 2 -17.58 29.42 5.47
CA LYS A 2 -16.40 29.27 4.61
C LYS A 2 -16.54 30.18 3.38
N PRO A 3 -15.44 30.72 2.82
CA PRO A 3 -15.50 31.68 1.71
C PRO A 3 -16.05 31.09 0.41
N PHE A 4 -15.93 29.77 0.20
CA PHE A 4 -16.42 29.10 -1.00
C PHE A 4 -17.37 27.95 -0.63
N VAL A 5 -18.44 27.79 -1.42
CA VAL A 5 -19.35 26.63 -1.28
C VAL A 5 -18.64 25.36 -1.76
N THR A 6 -18.03 25.41 -2.94
CA THR A 6 -17.33 24.26 -3.54
C THR A 6 -15.93 24.64 -4.03
N GLY A 7 -14.94 23.80 -3.74
CA GLY A 7 -13.57 23.94 -4.20
C GLY A 7 -13.10 22.79 -5.07
N LEU A 8 -12.03 23.01 -5.82
CA LEU A 8 -11.37 21.99 -6.64
C LEU A 8 -9.85 21.98 -6.42
N VAL A 9 -9.30 20.78 -6.23
CA VAL A 9 -7.86 20.51 -6.32
C VAL A 9 -7.65 19.47 -7.42
N VAL A 10 -6.66 19.70 -8.28
CA VAL A 10 -6.25 18.75 -9.33
C VAL A 10 -4.78 18.45 -9.17
N GLY A 11 -4.40 17.18 -9.26
CA GLY A 11 -3.00 16.79 -9.21
C GLY A 11 -2.79 15.32 -9.59
N LYS A 12 -1.57 14.96 -9.94
CA LYS A 12 -1.22 13.54 -10.18
C LYS A 12 -1.20 12.75 -8.88
N PHE A 13 -0.81 13.37 -7.77
CA PHE A 13 -0.63 12.75 -6.44
C PHE A 13 0.21 11.47 -6.47
N ALA A 14 1.29 11.49 -7.25
CA ALA A 14 2.16 10.34 -7.49
C ALA A 14 3.60 10.64 -7.01
N PRO A 15 3.93 10.49 -5.72
CA PRO A 15 3.02 10.18 -4.60
C PRO A 15 2.31 11.41 -4.00
N LEU A 16 1.31 11.17 -3.15
CA LEU A 16 0.74 12.18 -2.25
C LEU A 16 1.80 12.56 -1.21
N HIS A 17 2.07 13.85 -1.02
CA HIS A 17 3.16 14.32 -0.15
C HIS A 17 2.76 15.57 0.60
N CYS A 18 3.52 15.96 1.62
CA CYS A 18 3.17 17.04 2.55
C CYS A 18 2.87 18.39 1.87
N GLY A 19 3.47 18.67 0.70
CA GLY A 19 3.10 19.82 -0.14
C GLY A 19 1.64 19.76 -0.67
N HIS A 20 1.20 18.61 -1.16
CA HIS A 20 -0.19 18.38 -1.57
C HIS A 20 -1.12 18.46 -0.36
N GLU A 21 -0.72 17.89 0.77
CA GLU A 21 -1.53 17.94 2.00
C GLU A 21 -1.77 19.36 2.48
N ARG A 22 -0.75 20.23 2.44
CA ARG A 22 -0.92 21.65 2.76
C ARG A 22 -1.92 22.33 1.82
N LEU A 23 -1.83 22.04 0.52
CA LEU A 23 -2.76 22.57 -0.48
C LEU A 23 -4.20 22.12 -0.21
N ILE A 24 -4.42 20.82 -0.05
CA ILE A 24 -5.74 20.23 0.16
C ILE A 24 -6.33 20.69 1.49
N ASN A 25 -5.55 20.72 2.58
CA ASN A 25 -6.02 21.19 3.87
C ASN A 25 -6.41 22.67 3.86
N THR A 26 -5.66 23.50 3.11
CA THR A 26 -6.03 24.91 2.91
C THR A 26 -7.36 25.03 2.17
N ALA A 27 -7.56 24.23 1.11
CA ALA A 27 -8.82 24.19 0.38
C ALA A 27 -9.98 23.69 1.28
N LEU A 28 -9.77 22.64 2.07
CA LEU A 28 -10.75 22.14 3.04
C LEU A 28 -11.12 23.17 4.11
N ALA A 29 -10.20 24.05 4.51
CA ALA A 29 -10.50 25.13 5.44
C ALA A 29 -11.37 26.23 4.81
N GLN A 30 -11.29 26.39 3.48
CA GLN A 30 -11.93 27.46 2.73
C GLN A 30 -13.20 27.04 1.96
N CYS A 31 -13.48 25.75 1.81
CA CYS A 31 -14.61 25.23 1.04
C CYS A 31 -15.57 24.40 1.88
N GLU A 32 -16.89 24.58 1.73
CA GLU A 32 -17.89 23.72 2.39
C GLU A 32 -17.78 22.28 1.90
N GLU A 33 -17.66 22.09 0.58
CA GLU A 33 -17.34 20.83 -0.08
C GLU A 33 -16.08 20.97 -0.95
N LEU A 34 -15.23 19.93 -0.95
CA LEU A 34 -14.00 19.91 -1.75
C LEU A 34 -13.99 18.71 -2.69
N PHE A 35 -13.75 18.98 -3.97
CA PHE A 35 -13.51 17.96 -4.98
C PHE A 35 -12.02 17.81 -5.27
N ILE A 36 -11.54 16.57 -5.35
CA ILE A 36 -10.16 16.25 -5.70
C ILE A 36 -10.16 15.36 -6.93
N ILE A 37 -9.46 15.79 -7.99
CA ILE A 37 -9.33 15.02 -9.23
C ILE A 37 -7.88 14.58 -9.43
N SER A 38 -7.70 13.30 -9.75
CA SER A 38 -6.40 12.66 -9.90
C SER A 38 -6.34 11.77 -11.13
N TYR A 39 -5.34 11.98 -11.99
CA TYR A 39 -5.06 11.14 -13.16
C TYR A 39 -3.61 11.35 -13.63
N SER A 40 -3.04 10.35 -14.31
CA SER A 40 -1.69 10.42 -14.89
C SER A 40 -1.59 9.49 -16.09
N VAL A 41 -1.07 9.96 -17.22
CA VAL A 41 -0.70 9.09 -18.36
C VAL A 41 0.66 9.52 -18.91
N PRO A 42 1.70 8.68 -18.91
CA PRO A 42 1.73 7.33 -18.35
C PRO A 42 1.51 7.33 -16.84
N GLU A 43 1.09 6.19 -16.31
CA GLU A 43 1.07 5.96 -14.87
C GLU A 43 2.51 5.99 -14.32
N MET A 44 2.64 6.50 -13.10
CA MET A 44 3.93 6.57 -12.44
C MET A 44 4.13 5.26 -11.66
N PRO A 45 5.30 4.61 -11.76
CA PRO A 45 5.57 3.37 -11.02
C PRO A 45 5.28 3.52 -9.52
N ASP A 46 4.66 2.49 -8.95
CA ASP A 46 4.28 2.40 -7.54
C ASP A 46 3.23 3.44 -7.08
N CYS A 47 2.61 4.17 -8.02
CA CYS A 47 1.59 5.20 -7.76
C CYS A 47 0.31 4.94 -8.57
N GLU A 48 -0.07 3.67 -8.70
CA GLU A 48 -1.26 3.24 -9.45
C GLU A 48 -2.55 3.92 -8.92
N PRO A 49 -3.60 4.05 -9.77
CA PRO A 49 -4.84 4.72 -9.40
C PRO A 49 -5.45 4.26 -8.06
N GLU A 50 -5.39 2.97 -7.76
CA GLU A 50 -5.96 2.36 -6.55
C GLU A 50 -5.21 2.83 -5.29
N LYS A 51 -3.87 2.93 -5.36
CA LYS A 51 -3.04 3.47 -4.28
C LYS A 51 -3.34 4.95 -4.06
N ARG A 52 -3.41 5.74 -5.14
CA ARG A 52 -3.75 7.17 -5.06
C ARG A 52 -5.13 7.40 -4.47
N LEU A 53 -6.11 6.58 -4.83
CA LEU A 53 -7.46 6.64 -4.29
C LEU A 53 -7.44 6.37 -2.79
N THR A 54 -6.76 5.31 -2.37
CA THR A 54 -6.59 4.95 -0.96
C THR A 54 -5.93 6.07 -0.17
N TRP A 55 -4.81 6.62 -0.66
CA TRP A 55 -4.11 7.71 0.00
C TRP A 55 -5.00 8.94 0.20
N LEU A 56 -5.73 9.35 -0.85
CA LEU A 56 -6.60 10.53 -0.82
C LEU A 56 -7.82 10.32 0.08
N GLN A 57 -8.46 9.15 0.05
CA GLN A 57 -9.62 8.85 0.88
C GLN A 57 -9.27 8.76 2.36
N VAL A 58 -8.15 8.10 2.70
CA VAL A 58 -7.68 8.00 4.09
C VAL A 58 -7.27 9.36 4.63
N SER A 59 -6.51 10.15 3.84
CA SER A 59 -5.98 11.44 4.28
C SER A 59 -7.04 12.54 4.30
N PHE A 60 -8.04 12.46 3.41
CA PHE A 60 -9.06 13.50 3.23
C PHE A 60 -10.47 12.92 3.15
N PRO A 61 -10.98 12.28 4.22
CA PRO A 61 -12.30 11.62 4.22
C PRO A 61 -13.48 12.59 4.03
N ARG A 62 -13.26 13.90 4.16
CA ARG A 62 -14.26 14.95 3.92
C ARG A 62 -14.32 15.45 2.47
N ALA A 63 -13.42 15.00 1.60
CA ALA A 63 -13.36 15.41 0.21
C ALA A 63 -14.04 14.37 -0.70
N THR A 64 -14.68 14.83 -1.76
CA THR A 64 -15.16 13.99 -2.85
C THR A 64 -14.00 13.73 -3.81
N VAL A 65 -13.48 12.50 -3.80
CA VAL A 65 -12.28 12.10 -4.56
C VAL A 65 -12.65 11.37 -5.84
N LEU A 66 -12.09 11.82 -6.96
CA LEU A 66 -12.14 11.15 -8.26
C LEU A 66 -10.72 10.84 -8.72
N VAL A 67 -10.32 9.57 -8.66
CA VAL A 67 -9.12 9.07 -9.34
C VAL A 67 -9.56 8.34 -10.60
N LEU A 68 -9.06 8.74 -11.76
CA LEU A 68 -9.47 8.10 -13.01
C LEU A 68 -8.80 6.74 -13.18
N THR A 69 -9.62 5.78 -13.60
CA THR A 69 -9.23 4.43 -14.00
C THR A 69 -9.80 4.12 -15.39
N PRO A 70 -9.26 3.14 -16.13
CA PRO A 70 -9.82 2.70 -17.40
C PRO A 70 -11.31 2.36 -17.34
N GLU A 71 -11.77 1.77 -16.23
CA GLU A 71 -13.17 1.41 -15.99
C GLU A 71 -14.06 2.65 -15.90
N LEU A 72 -13.60 3.72 -15.25
CA LEU A 72 -14.34 4.98 -15.16
C LEU A 72 -14.43 5.68 -16.52
N ILE A 73 -13.35 5.64 -17.32
CA ILE A 73 -13.36 6.19 -18.68
C ILE A 73 -14.45 5.49 -19.50
N ALA A 74 -14.47 4.16 -19.49
CA ALA A 74 -15.45 3.37 -20.22
C ALA A 74 -16.87 3.61 -19.70
N ARG A 75 -17.07 3.60 -18.38
CA ARG A 75 -18.39 3.76 -17.74
C ARG A 75 -19.07 5.09 -18.09
N TYR A 76 -18.29 6.17 -18.13
CA TYR A 76 -18.81 7.52 -18.42
C TYR A 76 -18.63 7.93 -19.89
N ASN A 77 -18.14 7.04 -20.75
CA ASN A 77 -17.81 7.31 -22.15
C ASN A 77 -16.96 8.59 -22.32
N LEU A 78 -15.94 8.71 -21.48
CA LEU A 78 -15.05 9.86 -21.45
C LEU A 78 -14.01 9.78 -22.57
N PRO A 79 -13.49 10.92 -23.05
CA PRO A 79 -12.30 10.91 -23.88
C PRO A 79 -11.12 10.28 -23.12
N ALA A 80 -10.16 9.75 -23.89
CA ALA A 80 -8.92 9.21 -23.32
C ALA A 80 -8.25 10.23 -22.40
N ILE A 81 -7.66 9.75 -21.29
CA ILE A 81 -6.92 10.62 -20.38
C ILE A 81 -5.78 11.28 -21.17
N PRO A 82 -5.65 12.62 -21.13
CA PRO A 82 -4.55 13.30 -21.81
C PRO A 82 -3.19 12.83 -21.29
N HIS A 83 -2.22 12.70 -22.19
CA HIS A 83 -0.83 12.47 -21.81
C HIS A 83 -0.33 13.59 -20.91
N ASN A 84 0.59 13.26 -20.00
CA ASN A 84 1.15 14.15 -18.98
C ASN A 84 1.89 15.36 -19.56
N ASP A 85 2.31 15.26 -20.82
CA ASP A 85 3.02 16.29 -21.58
C ASP A 85 2.11 16.98 -22.61
N ALA A 86 0.81 16.69 -22.59
CA ALA A 86 -0.16 17.39 -23.41
C ALA A 86 -0.26 18.87 -22.98
N ASP A 87 -0.76 19.70 -23.90
CA ASP A 87 -0.94 21.13 -23.62
C ASP A 87 -1.82 21.34 -22.38
N ALA A 88 -1.44 22.32 -21.55
CA ALA A 88 -2.14 22.64 -20.32
C ALA A 88 -3.64 22.95 -20.56
N ASP A 89 -3.99 23.50 -21.72
CA ASP A 89 -5.37 23.80 -22.09
C ASP A 89 -6.22 22.54 -22.28
N ILE A 90 -5.64 21.46 -22.82
CA ILE A 90 -6.29 20.15 -22.93
C ILE A 90 -6.66 19.64 -21.54
N HIS A 91 -5.73 19.72 -20.58
CA HIS A 91 -5.98 19.32 -19.19
C HIS A 91 -7.09 20.14 -18.54
N ARG A 92 -7.12 21.46 -18.76
CA ARG A 92 -8.16 22.35 -18.20
C ARG A 92 -9.55 21.99 -18.72
N HIS A 93 -9.68 21.77 -20.03
CA HIS A 93 -10.93 21.37 -20.66
C HIS A 93 -11.37 19.97 -20.23
N TYR A 94 -10.42 19.04 -20.12
CA TYR A 94 -10.68 17.68 -19.64
C TYR A 94 -11.23 17.70 -18.21
N VAL A 95 -10.60 18.44 -17.30
CA VAL A 95 -11.09 18.61 -15.91
C VAL A 95 -12.50 19.21 -15.85
N ALA A 96 -12.80 20.21 -16.68
CA ALA A 96 -14.15 20.77 -16.76
C ALA A 96 -15.19 19.70 -17.16
N THR A 97 -14.84 18.81 -18.09
CA THR A 97 -15.68 17.68 -18.50
C THR A 97 -15.90 16.71 -17.33
N LEU A 98 -14.86 16.35 -16.59
CA LEU A 98 -14.98 15.49 -15.40
C LEU A 98 -15.88 16.11 -14.33
N CYS A 99 -15.74 17.41 -14.07
CA CYS A 99 -16.60 18.12 -13.12
C CYS A 99 -18.08 18.02 -13.51
N LEU A 100 -18.40 18.24 -14.79
CA LEU A 100 -19.78 18.27 -15.27
C LEU A 100 -20.41 16.88 -15.44
N GLN A 101 -19.65 15.92 -16.00
CA GLN A 101 -20.18 14.62 -16.42
C GLN A 101 -20.05 13.53 -15.35
N VAL A 102 -19.05 13.64 -14.45
CA VAL A 102 -18.77 12.61 -13.44
C VAL A 102 -19.11 13.10 -12.04
N LEU A 103 -18.55 14.24 -11.63
CA LEU A 103 -18.76 14.79 -10.29
C LEU A 103 -20.06 15.59 -10.18
N HIS A 104 -20.69 15.91 -11.31
CA HIS A 104 -21.88 16.76 -11.41
C HIS A 104 -21.78 18.06 -10.59
N CYS A 105 -20.59 18.67 -10.59
CA CYS A 105 -20.27 19.86 -9.81
C CYS A 105 -19.76 20.99 -10.70
N ARG A 106 -19.87 22.21 -10.17
CA ARG A 106 -19.26 23.42 -10.74
C ARG A 106 -18.56 24.16 -9.58
N PRO A 107 -17.26 23.88 -9.34
CA PRO A 107 -16.50 24.51 -8.28
C PRO A 107 -16.48 26.04 -8.38
N HIS A 108 -16.51 26.74 -7.24
CA HIS A 108 -16.40 28.20 -7.16
C HIS A 108 -14.95 28.67 -7.07
N ALA A 109 -14.06 27.81 -6.57
CA ALA A 109 -12.64 28.09 -6.49
C ALA A 109 -11.80 26.88 -6.94
N VAL A 110 -10.68 27.15 -7.60
CA VAL A 110 -9.64 26.18 -7.89
C VAL A 110 -8.39 26.54 -7.11
N PHE A 111 -7.84 25.57 -6.38
CA PHE A 111 -6.68 25.75 -5.52
C PHE A 111 -5.47 25.14 -6.19
N THR A 112 -4.42 25.94 -6.41
CA THR A 112 -3.16 25.45 -6.97
C THR A 112 -1.96 25.99 -6.21
N ALA A 113 -0.80 25.38 -6.43
CA ALA A 113 0.49 25.89 -5.97
C ALA A 113 1.38 26.33 -7.15
N GLU A 114 0.84 26.42 -8.36
CA GLU A 114 1.60 26.54 -9.62
C GLU A 114 1.11 27.74 -10.44
N ASP A 115 1.96 28.26 -11.33
CA ASP A 115 1.64 29.44 -12.16
C ASP A 115 0.50 29.22 -13.16
N TYR A 116 0.18 27.97 -13.50
CA TYR A 116 -0.84 27.67 -14.51
C TYR A 116 -2.30 27.83 -14.02
N GLY A 117 -2.51 28.12 -12.72
CA GLY A 117 -3.84 28.11 -12.10
C GLY A 117 -4.80 29.19 -12.63
N ASP A 118 -4.30 30.33 -13.09
CA ASP A 118 -5.14 31.39 -13.69
C ASP A 118 -5.82 30.89 -14.98
N GLY A 119 -5.10 30.08 -15.77
CA GLY A 119 -5.65 29.45 -16.95
C GLY A 119 -6.76 28.45 -16.62
N PHE A 120 -6.62 27.70 -15.52
CA PHE A 120 -7.68 26.81 -15.02
C PHE A 120 -8.94 27.61 -14.67
N ALA A 121 -8.83 28.63 -13.83
CA ALA A 121 -9.97 29.47 -13.43
C ALA A 121 -10.69 30.07 -14.65
N LYS A 122 -9.94 30.56 -15.65
CA LYS A 122 -10.51 31.12 -16.88
C LYS A 122 -11.30 30.08 -17.70
N VAL A 123 -10.74 28.91 -17.95
CA VAL A 123 -11.40 27.84 -18.71
C VAL A 123 -12.63 27.33 -17.96
N LEU A 124 -12.50 27.07 -16.66
CA LEU A 124 -13.60 26.62 -15.82
C LEU A 124 -14.74 27.64 -15.78
N THR A 125 -14.41 28.94 -15.63
CA THR A 125 -15.40 30.03 -15.66
C THR A 125 -16.24 30.00 -16.94
N LYS A 126 -15.58 29.84 -18.09
CA LYS A 126 -16.26 29.75 -19.39
C LYS A 126 -17.09 28.47 -19.53
N ARG A 127 -16.55 27.32 -19.10
CA ARG A 127 -17.20 26.00 -19.24
C ARG A 127 -18.41 25.85 -18.30
N PHE A 128 -18.38 26.48 -17.14
CA PHE A 128 -19.45 26.41 -16.15
C PHE A 128 -20.46 27.55 -16.26
N ALA A 129 -20.16 28.59 -17.06
CA ALA A 129 -20.94 29.82 -17.15
C ALA A 129 -21.17 30.48 -15.77
N GLN A 130 -20.17 30.39 -14.89
CA GLN A 130 -20.16 30.99 -13.56
C GLN A 130 -18.72 31.42 -13.20
N PRO A 131 -18.50 32.45 -12.38
CA PRO A 131 -17.15 32.82 -11.93
C PRO A 131 -16.47 31.68 -11.16
N VAL A 132 -15.20 31.41 -11.49
CA VAL A 132 -14.33 30.52 -10.72
C VAL A 132 -13.07 31.29 -10.32
N GLU A 133 -12.81 31.37 -9.02
CA GLU A 133 -11.64 32.06 -8.48
C GLU A 133 -10.42 31.13 -8.43
N HIS A 134 -9.24 31.64 -8.77
CA HIS A 134 -7.99 30.92 -8.55
C HIS A 134 -7.40 31.32 -7.20
N ILE A 135 -7.28 30.34 -6.30
CA ILE A 135 -6.62 30.52 -5.01
C ILE A 135 -5.22 29.92 -5.10
N ARG A 136 -4.23 30.79 -5.24
CA ARG A 136 -2.82 30.40 -5.33
C ARG A 136 -2.18 30.31 -3.95
N LEU A 137 -1.63 29.16 -3.62
CA LEU A 137 -0.79 29.00 -2.44
C LEU A 137 0.68 29.22 -2.80
N GLN A 138 1.40 29.95 -1.95
CA GLN A 138 2.84 30.08 -2.08
C GLN A 138 3.53 28.75 -1.75
N ARG A 139 4.41 28.31 -2.65
CA ARG A 139 5.28 27.17 -2.38
C ARG A 139 6.39 27.59 -1.42
N PRO A 140 6.79 26.73 -0.48
CA PRO A 140 8.06 26.90 0.20
C PRO A 140 9.18 27.00 -0.86
N LEU A 141 10.18 27.86 -0.64
CA LEU A 141 11.37 27.97 -1.48
C LEU A 141 12.53 27.18 -0.85
N GLY A 142 13.40 26.63 -1.69
CA GLY A 142 14.65 25.94 -1.31
C GLY A 142 14.66 24.44 -1.54
N ASP A 143 15.82 23.82 -1.29
CA ASP A 143 16.10 22.39 -1.59
C ASP A 143 15.24 21.40 -0.80
N LYS A 144 14.59 21.87 0.29
CA LYS A 144 13.69 21.06 1.12
C LYS A 144 12.22 21.16 0.68
N SER A 145 11.93 21.87 -0.40
CA SER A 145 10.57 22.02 -0.90
C SER A 145 10.02 20.69 -1.44
N PRO A 146 8.81 20.28 -1.05
CA PRO A 146 8.24 19.03 -1.50
C PRO A 146 8.09 19.00 -3.03
N SER A 147 8.65 17.97 -3.64
CA SER A 147 8.59 17.72 -5.08
C SER A 147 8.33 16.24 -5.33
N GLY A 148 7.24 15.93 -6.03
CA GLY A 148 6.97 14.55 -6.44
C GLY A 148 8.10 13.96 -7.28
N THR A 149 8.77 14.75 -8.13
CA THR A 149 9.92 14.29 -8.91
C THR A 149 11.12 13.93 -8.05
N LEU A 150 11.39 14.72 -7.00
CA LEU A 150 12.46 14.40 -6.05
C LEU A 150 12.12 13.14 -5.25
N ILE A 151 10.89 13.02 -4.76
CA ILE A 151 10.48 11.84 -3.98
C ILE A 151 10.55 10.57 -4.84
N ARG A 152 10.15 10.63 -6.11
CA ARG A 152 10.22 9.48 -7.02
C ARG A 152 11.65 9.07 -7.37
N SER A 153 12.67 9.93 -7.19
CA SER A 153 14.05 9.51 -7.43
C SER A 153 14.59 8.60 -6.34
N ASP A 154 14.09 8.72 -5.10
CA ASP A 154 14.34 7.79 -4.01
C ASP A 154 13.29 7.98 -2.90
N VAL A 155 12.21 7.19 -2.98
CA VAL A 155 11.07 7.31 -2.06
C VAL A 155 11.46 7.01 -0.61
N HIS A 156 12.48 6.18 -0.40
CA HIS A 156 12.94 5.80 0.93
C HIS A 156 13.81 6.86 1.57
N ARG A 157 14.64 7.55 0.79
CA ARG A 157 15.42 8.72 1.25
C ARG A 157 14.53 9.91 1.58
N TYR A 158 13.49 10.16 0.77
CA TYR A 158 12.59 11.30 0.95
C TYR A 158 11.31 10.97 1.72
N ARG A 159 11.28 9.84 2.44
CA ARG A 159 10.11 9.36 3.20
C ARG A 159 9.52 10.37 4.19
N TYR A 160 10.35 11.27 4.73
CA TYR A 160 9.91 12.35 5.64
C TYR A 160 8.98 13.37 4.98
N MET A 161 8.87 13.38 3.65
CA MET A 161 7.92 14.21 2.91
C MET A 161 6.54 13.54 2.72
N LEU A 162 6.40 12.27 3.12
CA LEU A 162 5.20 11.47 2.96
C LEU A 162 4.54 11.24 4.32
N ALA A 163 3.21 11.26 4.37
CA ALA A 163 2.51 10.69 5.51
C ALA A 163 2.85 9.20 5.66
N HIS A 164 2.81 8.70 6.89
CA HIS A 164 3.10 7.30 7.21
C HIS A 164 2.32 6.33 6.32
N ASP A 165 1.02 6.56 6.14
CA ASP A 165 0.15 5.71 5.32
C ASP A 165 0.42 5.76 3.82
N VAL A 166 1.04 6.84 3.34
CA VAL A 166 1.53 6.90 1.97
C VAL A 166 2.83 6.14 1.85
N TYR A 167 3.81 6.43 2.71
CA TYR A 167 5.13 5.78 2.68
C TYR A 167 5.03 4.26 2.82
N ARG A 168 4.18 3.76 3.72
CA ARG A 168 4.04 2.31 3.97
C ARG A 168 3.63 1.50 2.72
N SER A 169 3.00 2.15 1.74
CA SER A 169 2.61 1.50 0.47
C SER A 169 3.78 1.30 -0.50
N PHE A 170 4.93 1.94 -0.24
CA PHE A 170 6.20 1.74 -0.93
C PHE A 170 7.10 0.71 -0.22
N VAL A 171 6.73 0.26 0.99
CA VAL A 171 7.48 -0.75 1.74
C VAL A 171 7.15 -2.13 1.18
N ARG A 172 8.20 -2.83 0.71
CA ARG A 172 8.10 -4.18 0.13
C ARG A 172 8.10 -5.23 1.23
N ARG A 173 7.08 -6.08 1.29
CA ARG A 173 6.98 -7.12 2.32
C ARG A 173 7.66 -8.40 1.87
N ILE A 174 8.55 -8.94 2.69
CA ILE A 174 9.22 -10.24 2.49
C ILE A 174 8.62 -11.22 3.49
N CYS A 175 7.89 -12.21 3.00
CA CYS A 175 7.26 -13.23 3.82
C CYS A 175 8.15 -14.45 3.97
N LEU A 176 8.35 -14.91 5.20
CA LEU A 176 9.01 -16.17 5.49
C LEU A 176 7.96 -17.25 5.80
N LEU A 177 7.93 -18.26 4.94
CA LEU A 177 7.14 -19.48 5.09
C LEU A 177 8.06 -20.67 5.31
N GLY A 178 7.47 -21.79 5.75
CA GLY A 178 8.16 -23.06 5.95
C GLY A 178 7.70 -23.75 7.22
N GLY A 179 8.02 -25.03 7.31
CA GLY A 179 7.58 -25.86 8.42
C GLY A 179 7.99 -25.36 9.82
N GLU A 180 7.49 -25.99 10.87
CA GLU A 180 8.01 -25.79 12.22
C GLU A 180 9.53 -26.00 12.26
N SER A 181 10.24 -25.17 13.03
CA SER A 181 11.68 -25.34 13.28
C SER A 181 12.60 -25.23 12.06
N THR A 182 12.17 -24.54 11.00
CA THR A 182 13.02 -24.27 9.82
C THR A 182 13.88 -23.01 9.94
N GLY A 183 13.95 -22.40 11.13
CA GLY A 183 14.81 -21.24 11.41
C GLY A 183 14.23 -19.89 10.98
N LYS A 184 12.92 -19.80 10.65
CA LYS A 184 12.24 -18.57 10.22
C LYS A 184 12.48 -17.39 11.17
N SER A 185 12.27 -17.59 12.47
CA SER A 185 12.39 -16.50 13.45
C SER A 185 13.83 -16.01 13.66
N THR A 186 14.82 -16.86 13.42
CA THR A 186 16.23 -16.45 13.40
C THR A 186 16.56 -15.71 12.12
N LEU A 187 16.07 -16.20 10.98
CA LEU A 187 16.27 -15.61 9.67
C LEU A 187 15.58 -14.24 9.55
N SER A 188 14.37 -14.07 10.10
CA SER A 188 13.64 -12.81 10.04
C SER A 188 14.37 -11.68 10.77
N LYS A 189 14.86 -11.97 11.99
CA LYS A 189 15.70 -11.04 12.77
C LYS A 189 16.97 -10.68 12.03
N ALA A 190 17.72 -11.68 11.58
CA ALA A 190 18.99 -11.45 10.89
C ALA A 190 18.81 -10.68 9.57
N LEU A 191 17.73 -10.93 8.83
CA LEU A 191 17.44 -10.22 7.59
C LEU A 191 17.03 -8.77 7.86
N ALA A 192 16.25 -8.52 8.92
CA ALA A 192 15.88 -7.17 9.35
C ALA A 192 17.11 -6.36 9.79
N ASP A 193 18.02 -6.97 10.53
CA ASP A 193 19.29 -6.35 10.96
C ASP A 193 20.17 -5.96 9.76
N VAL A 194 20.33 -6.87 8.78
CA VAL A 194 21.16 -6.61 7.59
C VAL A 194 20.56 -5.53 6.68
N LEU A 195 19.23 -5.45 6.61
CA LEU A 195 18.52 -4.50 5.75
C LEU A 195 18.17 -3.18 6.45
N ASP A 196 18.58 -2.99 7.72
CA ASP A 196 18.24 -1.83 8.55
C ASP A 196 16.72 -1.54 8.54
N THR A 197 15.93 -2.57 8.84
CA THR A 197 14.46 -2.48 8.85
C THR A 197 13.82 -3.26 9.99
N ALA A 198 12.49 -3.23 10.07
CA ALA A 198 11.70 -3.97 11.05
C ALA A 198 11.32 -5.38 10.57
N TYR A 199 11.00 -6.24 11.53
CA TYR A 199 10.32 -7.51 11.30
C TYR A 199 9.06 -7.63 12.16
N VAL A 200 8.08 -8.40 11.69
CA VAL A 200 6.93 -8.86 12.47
C VAL A 200 7.14 -10.31 12.82
N ALA A 201 7.12 -10.61 14.12
CA ALA A 201 7.22 -11.98 14.65
C ALA A 201 5.89 -12.75 14.53
N GLU A 202 5.97 -14.08 14.59
CA GLU A 202 4.80 -14.95 14.47
C GLU A 202 3.90 -14.77 15.69
N PHE A 203 2.76 -14.10 15.52
CA PHE A 203 1.84 -13.87 16.63
C PHE A 203 1.21 -15.18 17.15
N GLY A 204 1.06 -16.19 16.30
CA GLY A 204 0.49 -17.48 16.69
C GLY A 204 1.21 -18.13 17.86
N ARG A 205 2.52 -17.94 17.99
CA ARG A 205 3.31 -18.44 19.12
C ARG A 205 3.00 -17.70 20.41
N ASP A 206 3.05 -16.36 20.39
CA ASP A 206 2.72 -15.53 21.56
C ASP A 206 1.33 -15.89 22.11
N TYR A 207 0.35 -16.02 21.21
CA TYR A 207 -1.04 -16.28 21.60
C TYR A 207 -1.28 -17.73 22.05
N TRP A 208 -0.56 -18.70 21.47
CA TRP A 208 -0.59 -20.10 21.92
C TRP A 208 -0.09 -20.23 23.35
N GLU A 209 0.99 -19.53 23.71
CA GLU A 209 1.53 -19.48 25.08
C GLU A 209 0.52 -18.83 26.04
N GLU A 210 -0.08 -17.70 25.66
CA GLU A 210 -1.13 -17.02 26.43
C GLU A 210 -2.33 -17.94 26.71
N LYS A 211 -2.68 -18.80 25.75
CA LYS A 211 -3.81 -19.74 25.84
C LYS A 211 -3.44 -21.10 26.45
N ASN A 212 -2.26 -21.23 27.05
CA ASN A 212 -1.77 -22.50 27.63
C ASN A 212 -1.82 -23.67 26.64
N GLY A 213 -1.59 -23.36 25.36
CA GLY A 213 -1.49 -24.30 24.27
C GLY A 213 -2.78 -24.84 23.65
N VAL A 214 -3.94 -24.33 24.08
CA VAL A 214 -5.25 -24.76 23.54
C VAL A 214 -5.87 -23.61 22.74
N LEU A 215 -5.90 -23.77 21.41
CA LEU A 215 -6.47 -22.78 20.49
C LEU A 215 -7.75 -23.32 19.83
N THR A 216 -8.81 -22.52 19.84
CA THR A 216 -10.04 -22.78 19.09
C THR A 216 -9.92 -22.33 17.62
N ALA A 217 -10.91 -22.64 16.78
CA ALA A 217 -10.97 -22.11 15.41
C ALA A 217 -11.09 -20.57 15.38
N ASP A 218 -11.82 -19.97 16.33
CA ASP A 218 -11.95 -18.52 16.46
C ASP A 218 -10.62 -17.87 16.88
N ASP A 219 -9.86 -18.55 17.74
CA ASP A 219 -8.50 -18.14 18.12
C ASP A 219 -7.55 -18.11 16.91
N LEU A 220 -7.64 -19.10 16.00
CA LEU A 220 -6.84 -19.11 14.78
C LEU A 220 -7.24 -17.97 13.83
N LEU A 221 -8.53 -17.67 13.67
CA LEU A 221 -8.95 -16.50 12.90
C LEU A 221 -8.45 -15.18 13.54
N HIS A 222 -8.47 -15.09 14.88
CA HIS A 222 -7.89 -13.97 15.59
C HIS A 222 -6.38 -13.83 15.32
N ILE A 223 -5.63 -14.93 15.37
CA ILE A 223 -4.20 -14.94 15.05
C ILE A 223 -3.93 -14.37 13.66
N ALA A 224 -4.69 -14.81 12.65
CA ALA A 224 -4.52 -14.33 11.28
C ALA A 224 -4.82 -12.82 11.13
N ARG A 225 -5.90 -12.34 11.76
CA ARG A 225 -6.25 -10.90 11.77
C ARG A 225 -5.18 -10.06 12.44
N GLU A 226 -4.69 -10.53 13.57
CA GLU A 226 -3.67 -9.82 14.35
C GLU A 226 -2.32 -9.81 13.64
N GLN A 227 -1.93 -10.90 12.98
CA GLN A 227 -0.74 -10.93 12.12
C GLN A 227 -0.81 -9.83 11.05
N VAL A 228 -1.94 -9.73 10.34
CA VAL A 228 -2.15 -8.68 9.32
C VAL A 228 -2.12 -7.28 9.95
N ARG A 229 -2.75 -7.10 11.11
CA ARG A 229 -2.75 -5.81 11.83
C ARG A 229 -1.32 -5.40 12.21
N ARG A 230 -0.52 -6.31 12.76
CA ARG A 230 0.89 -6.07 13.11
C ARG A 230 1.72 -5.71 11.88
N GLU A 231 1.53 -6.41 10.76
CA GLU A 231 2.19 -6.08 9.48
C GLU A 231 1.77 -4.72 8.89
N GLN A 232 0.56 -4.25 9.18
CA GLN A 232 0.08 -2.93 8.73
C GLN A 232 0.61 -1.79 9.60
N GLN A 233 0.89 -2.06 10.87
CA GLN A 233 1.36 -1.07 11.84
C GLN A 233 2.88 -1.04 12.01
N ALA A 234 3.60 -2.04 11.49
CA ALA A 234 5.05 -2.07 11.59
C ALA A 234 5.69 -0.85 10.88
N GLU A 235 6.48 -0.11 11.63
CA GLU A 235 7.30 0.98 11.13
C GLU A 235 8.58 0.39 10.49
N ALA A 236 8.57 0.24 9.17
CA ALA A 236 9.65 -0.35 8.40
C ALA A 236 10.20 0.62 7.35
N ASN A 237 11.47 0.43 6.97
CA ASN A 237 12.12 1.20 5.92
C ASN A 237 12.43 0.28 4.74
N ARG A 238 11.99 0.65 3.52
CA ARG A 238 12.20 -0.09 2.25
C ARG A 238 11.61 -1.50 2.20
N TYR A 239 11.95 -2.37 3.14
CA TYR A 239 11.43 -3.72 3.31
C TYR A 239 10.72 -3.89 4.65
N LEU A 240 9.84 -4.87 4.76
CA LEU A 240 9.31 -5.37 6.04
C LEU A 240 9.39 -6.89 6.05
N ILE A 241 10.04 -7.47 7.05
CA ILE A 241 10.18 -8.92 7.14
C ILE A 241 9.01 -9.50 7.95
N CYS A 242 8.29 -10.46 7.38
CA CYS A 242 7.09 -11.03 7.98
C CYS A 242 7.34 -12.52 8.31
N ASP A 243 7.50 -12.83 9.59
CA ASP A 243 7.39 -14.19 10.13
C ASP A 243 6.03 -14.26 10.81
N THR A 244 4.97 -14.84 10.26
CA THR A 244 4.79 -15.56 9.00
C THR A 244 3.65 -14.87 8.24
N SER A 245 2.84 -15.59 7.46
CA SER A 245 1.59 -15.07 6.87
C SER A 245 0.33 -15.79 7.37
N PRO A 246 -0.87 -15.23 7.12
CA PRO A 246 -2.13 -15.94 7.36
C PRO A 246 -2.26 -17.29 6.63
N LEU A 247 -1.45 -17.56 5.60
CA LEU A 247 -1.39 -18.87 4.96
C LEU A 247 -0.92 -19.96 5.94
N THR A 248 -0.01 -19.63 6.86
CA THR A 248 0.41 -20.54 7.94
C THR A 248 -0.73 -20.83 8.90
N THR A 249 -1.51 -19.81 9.25
CA THR A 249 -2.68 -19.98 10.12
C THR A 249 -3.78 -20.79 9.43
N LEU A 250 -3.96 -20.63 8.12
CA LEU A 250 -4.87 -21.45 7.31
C LEU A 250 -4.45 -22.92 7.34
N PHE A 251 -3.16 -23.23 7.21
CA PHE A 251 -2.67 -24.61 7.36
C PHE A 251 -3.09 -25.22 8.70
N TYR A 252 -2.78 -24.56 9.82
CA TYR A 252 -3.12 -25.07 11.16
C TYR A 252 -4.63 -25.26 11.34
N THR A 253 -5.43 -24.33 10.81
CA THR A 253 -6.89 -24.41 10.92
C THR A 253 -7.44 -25.61 10.16
N LEU A 254 -6.99 -25.82 8.92
CA LEU A 254 -7.43 -26.97 8.11
C LEU A 254 -6.92 -28.29 8.69
N ASP A 255 -5.69 -28.33 9.20
CA ASP A 255 -5.11 -29.52 9.82
C ASP A 255 -5.86 -29.95 11.08
N GLN A 256 -6.25 -29.00 11.93
CA GLN A 256 -6.92 -29.29 13.20
C GLN A 256 -8.44 -29.48 13.06
N TYR A 257 -9.10 -28.73 12.19
CA TYR A 257 -10.56 -28.64 12.12
C TYR A 257 -11.16 -29.12 10.79
N GLY A 258 -10.34 -29.40 9.77
CA GLY A 258 -10.79 -29.83 8.44
C GLY A 258 -11.48 -28.76 7.59
N HIS A 259 -11.73 -27.57 8.14
CA HIS A 259 -12.36 -26.44 7.45
C HIS A 259 -11.89 -25.11 8.07
N ALA A 260 -12.02 -24.03 7.31
CA ALA A 260 -11.68 -22.67 7.76
C ALA A 260 -12.77 -21.67 7.35
N PRO A 261 -12.99 -20.60 8.13
CA PRO A 261 -13.94 -19.55 7.75
C PRO A 261 -13.49 -18.84 6.48
N LYS A 262 -14.45 -18.36 5.67
CA LYS A 262 -14.19 -17.65 4.39
C LYS A 262 -13.19 -16.51 4.56
N GLU A 263 -13.28 -15.78 5.67
CA GLU A 263 -12.38 -14.67 5.96
C GLU A 263 -10.92 -15.12 6.10
N LEU A 264 -10.64 -16.29 6.69
CA LEU A 264 -9.27 -16.79 6.80
C LEU A 264 -8.69 -17.14 5.42
N HIS A 265 -9.52 -17.66 4.51
CA HIS A 265 -9.11 -17.87 3.13
C HIS A 265 -8.73 -16.54 2.46
N GLN A 266 -9.53 -15.48 2.66
CA GLN A 266 -9.25 -14.14 2.12
C GLN A 266 -7.97 -13.53 2.73
N LEU A 267 -7.76 -13.67 4.04
CA LEU A 267 -6.52 -13.21 4.69
C LEU A 267 -5.29 -13.97 4.16
N ALA A 268 -5.43 -15.25 3.82
CA ALA A 268 -4.37 -16.07 3.24
C ALA A 268 -4.04 -15.72 1.77
N GLU A 269 -4.86 -14.92 1.08
CA GLU A 269 -4.59 -14.39 -0.26
C GLU A 269 -3.69 -13.15 -0.24
N ARG A 270 -3.26 -12.73 0.96
CA ARG A 270 -2.40 -11.56 1.13
C ARG A 270 -1.13 -11.65 0.28
N GLU A 271 -0.90 -10.57 -0.47
CA GLU A 271 0.25 -10.44 -1.36
C GLU A 271 1.50 -9.99 -0.61
N TYR A 272 2.63 -10.54 -1.03
CA TYR A 272 3.96 -10.19 -0.54
C TYR A 272 4.86 -9.94 -1.75
N SER A 273 5.78 -8.98 -1.63
CA SER A 273 6.72 -8.65 -2.71
C SER A 273 7.72 -9.77 -2.98
N LEU A 274 8.04 -10.56 -1.95
CA LEU A 274 8.83 -11.78 -2.03
C LEU A 274 8.29 -12.78 -1.01
N VAL A 275 8.04 -14.01 -1.45
CA VAL A 275 7.79 -15.15 -0.56
C VAL A 275 9.03 -16.01 -0.53
N VAL A 276 9.51 -16.32 0.67
CA VAL A 276 10.67 -17.18 0.91
C VAL A 276 10.20 -18.44 1.60
N LEU A 277 10.43 -19.59 0.99
CA LEU A 277 10.15 -20.90 1.58
C LEU A 277 11.43 -21.47 2.20
N CYS A 278 11.48 -21.50 3.53
CA CYS A 278 12.63 -21.97 4.29
C CYS A 278 12.69 -23.50 4.31
N GLY A 279 13.78 -24.08 3.83
CA GLY A 279 14.02 -25.53 3.84
C GLY A 279 14.18 -26.12 5.24
N ALA A 280 13.82 -27.41 5.37
CA ALA A 280 13.74 -28.15 6.63
C ALA A 280 15.03 -28.88 7.04
N GLU A 281 16.19 -28.37 6.64
CA GLU A 281 17.49 -29.08 6.75
C GLU A 281 18.14 -29.04 8.13
N PHE A 282 17.61 -28.26 9.07
CA PHE A 282 18.09 -28.31 10.46
C PHE A 282 17.60 -29.59 11.16
N PRO A 283 18.44 -30.20 12.02
CA PRO A 283 17.98 -31.27 12.90
C PRO A 283 16.73 -30.84 13.63
N PHE A 284 15.71 -31.70 13.68
CA PHE A 284 14.52 -31.41 14.45
C PHE A 284 14.90 -31.34 15.93
N VAL A 285 14.88 -30.14 16.50
CA VAL A 285 15.05 -29.97 17.95
C VAL A 285 13.66 -30.11 18.57
N GLN A 286 13.47 -31.00 19.54
CA GLN A 286 12.21 -31.08 20.27
C GLN A 286 12.30 -30.15 21.49
N ASP A 287 11.56 -29.03 21.48
CA ASP A 287 11.51 -28.08 22.61
C ASP A 287 10.27 -28.29 23.51
N GLY A 288 9.51 -29.36 23.27
CA GLY A 288 8.36 -29.76 24.07
C GLY A 288 7.00 -29.38 23.49
N THR A 289 6.96 -28.56 22.42
CA THR A 289 5.70 -28.08 21.81
C THR A 289 5.48 -28.56 20.37
N ARG A 290 6.38 -29.39 19.82
CA ARG A 290 6.42 -29.70 18.36
C ARG A 290 5.88 -31.10 18.04
N GLN A 291 5.18 -31.21 16.90
CA GLN A 291 4.47 -32.44 16.50
C GLN A 291 5.33 -33.49 15.76
N GLY A 292 6.60 -33.21 15.44
CA GLY A 292 7.57 -34.17 14.90
C GLY A 292 7.98 -33.96 13.42
N GLU A 293 8.92 -34.78 12.94
CA GLU A 293 9.51 -34.64 11.58
C GLU A 293 8.50 -34.90 10.45
N ALA A 294 7.61 -35.88 10.60
CA ALA A 294 6.57 -36.18 9.61
C ALA A 294 5.57 -35.03 9.47
N TYR A 295 5.23 -34.36 10.58
CA TYR A 295 4.39 -33.17 10.58
C TYR A 295 5.02 -32.04 9.79
N ARG A 296 6.31 -31.75 10.08
CA ARG A 296 7.10 -30.73 9.37
C ARG A 296 7.16 -30.99 7.86
N ALA A 297 7.39 -32.24 7.45
CA ALA A 297 7.42 -32.62 6.03
C ALA A 297 6.06 -32.41 5.34
N ARG A 298 4.96 -32.79 6.01
CA ARG A 298 3.60 -32.56 5.51
C ARG A 298 3.27 -31.07 5.37
N GLN A 299 3.66 -30.26 6.36
CA GLN A 299 3.48 -28.81 6.32
C GLN A 299 4.28 -28.18 5.16
N GLN A 300 5.51 -28.64 4.94
CA GLN A 300 6.34 -28.20 3.84
C GLN A 300 5.70 -28.52 2.47
N ALA A 301 5.28 -29.76 2.26
CA ALA A 301 4.60 -30.18 1.03
C ALA A 301 3.29 -29.41 0.80
N TRP A 302 2.57 -29.10 1.87
CA TRP A 302 1.35 -28.29 1.77
C TRP A 302 1.63 -26.86 1.31
N TYR A 303 2.69 -26.21 1.82
CA TYR A 303 3.09 -24.88 1.33
C TYR A 303 3.46 -24.91 -0.14
N GLU A 304 4.26 -25.88 -0.57
CA GLU A 304 4.63 -26.03 -1.99
C GLU A 304 3.38 -26.17 -2.88
N GLN A 305 2.45 -27.02 -2.48
CA GLN A 305 1.17 -27.21 -3.19
C GLN A 305 0.33 -25.94 -3.23
N GLU A 306 0.17 -25.23 -2.11
CA GLU A 306 -0.62 -24.00 -2.06
C GLU A 306 0.01 -22.86 -2.84
N LEU A 307 1.33 -22.70 -2.77
CA LEU A 307 2.06 -21.69 -3.55
C LEU A 307 1.93 -21.99 -5.05
N SER A 308 2.09 -23.25 -5.48
CA SER A 308 1.85 -23.65 -6.87
C SER A 308 0.40 -23.46 -7.30
N ARG A 309 -0.58 -23.91 -6.50
CA ARG A 309 -2.01 -23.79 -6.83
C ARG A 309 -2.46 -22.34 -6.98
N ARG A 310 -1.89 -21.43 -6.18
CA ARG A 310 -2.19 -19.99 -6.21
C ARG A 310 -1.31 -19.21 -7.20
N ASN A 311 -0.38 -19.88 -7.89
CA ASN A 311 0.62 -19.25 -8.75
C ASN A 311 1.42 -18.14 -8.05
N ILE A 312 1.77 -18.35 -6.77
CA ILE A 312 2.57 -17.41 -5.98
C ILE A 312 4.05 -17.73 -6.23
N PRO A 313 4.84 -16.83 -6.85
CA PRO A 313 6.27 -17.02 -7.00
C PRO A 313 6.95 -17.01 -5.63
N TYR A 314 7.89 -17.93 -5.42
CA TYR A 314 8.64 -18.00 -4.17
C TYR A 314 10.10 -18.41 -4.40
N LEU A 315 10.96 -17.99 -3.47
CA LEU A 315 12.36 -18.39 -3.38
C LEU A 315 12.49 -19.49 -2.33
N SER A 316 12.88 -20.69 -2.75
CA SER A 316 13.33 -21.73 -1.83
C SER A 316 14.73 -21.41 -1.32
N VAL A 317 14.93 -21.44 -0.01
CA VAL A 317 16.25 -21.24 0.61
C VAL A 317 16.66 -22.39 1.50
N SER A 318 17.92 -22.81 1.38
CA SER A 318 18.52 -23.90 2.17
C SER A 318 19.92 -23.54 2.67
N GLY A 319 20.51 -24.42 3.48
CA GLY A 319 21.81 -24.19 4.10
C GLY A 319 21.74 -23.42 5.43
N SER A 320 22.91 -22.94 5.86
CA SER A 320 23.14 -22.13 7.05
C SER A 320 22.44 -20.76 6.98
N LEU A 321 22.37 -20.06 8.12
CA LEU A 321 21.79 -18.72 8.19
C LEU A 321 22.45 -17.75 7.18
N GLN A 322 23.78 -17.79 7.05
CA GLN A 322 24.52 -16.90 6.14
C GLN A 322 24.24 -17.23 4.66
N GLU A 323 24.15 -18.51 4.30
CA GLU A 323 23.82 -18.93 2.94
C GLU A 323 22.40 -18.52 2.56
N ARG A 324 21.44 -18.66 3.48
CA ARG A 324 20.05 -18.23 3.26
C ARG A 324 19.93 -16.72 3.11
N LEU A 325 20.64 -15.96 3.95
CA LEU A 325 20.71 -14.50 3.81
C LEU A 325 21.27 -14.12 2.44
N GLY A 326 22.38 -14.72 2.01
CA GLY A 326 22.98 -14.47 0.70
C GLY A 326 22.01 -14.75 -0.46
N GLN A 327 21.28 -15.87 -0.41
CA GLN A 327 20.26 -16.22 -1.40
C GLN A 327 19.14 -15.17 -1.48
N ILE A 328 18.64 -14.69 -0.33
CA ILE A 328 17.57 -13.70 -0.29
C ILE A 328 18.07 -12.34 -0.79
N LEU A 329 19.22 -11.88 -0.29
CA LEU A 329 19.79 -10.58 -0.64
C LEU A 329 20.10 -10.49 -2.14
N HIS A 330 20.53 -11.59 -2.77
CA HIS A 330 20.77 -11.63 -4.22
C HIS A 330 19.49 -11.47 -5.07
N GLN A 331 18.31 -11.72 -4.50
CA GLN A 331 17.02 -11.54 -5.17
C GLN A 331 16.43 -10.14 -4.97
N LEU A 332 16.95 -9.37 -4.02
CA LEU A 332 16.46 -8.01 -3.79
C LEU A 332 17.08 -7.06 -4.83
N PRO A 333 16.30 -6.11 -5.38
CA PRO A 333 16.86 -5.09 -6.24
C PRO A 333 17.76 -4.13 -5.43
N ASP A 334 18.79 -3.60 -6.10
CA ASP A 334 19.73 -2.61 -5.57
C ASP A 334 19.03 -1.35 -4.99
#